data_AF-A0A3S3MNX7-F1
#
_entry.id   AF-A0A3S3MNX7-F1
#
_cell.length_a   1.000
_cell.length_b   1.000
_cell.length_c   1.000
_cell.angle_alpha   90.00
_cell.angle_beta   90.00
_cell.angle_gamma   90.00
#
_symmetry.space_group_name_H-M   'P 1'
#
loop_
_entity.id
_entity.type
_entity.pdbx_description
1 polymer ?
#
loop_
_entity_poly.entity_id
_entity_poly.type
_entity_poly.pdbx_seq_one_letter_code
_entity_poly.pdbx_strand_id
1 'polypeptide(L)'
;MIDPARPRLVPMDELEEYPIGRDERLDAHSFVKWWHHRWLSSRTFRLASWETQGMARALFDMSQTESPIGTLPDDDDELAVMLRVERRRIGELRRAEFGPFRGWRRCRCGDEVRLMHPVVLEQVRDALDRREAREMSREAAAVRKRRERLRDGLGKLGLSDAILGSDLLIERMDEWMLANVRGRRDGQSYGAALLHARRERWL
;
A
#
# COMPACT_ATOMS: atom_id res chain seq x y z
N MET A 1 -22.23 39.68 -4.98
CA MET A 1 -22.87 39.08 -3.80
C MET A 1 -23.25 37.66 -4.15
N ILE A 2 -22.57 36.66 -3.59
CA ILE A 2 -22.91 35.24 -3.79
C ILE A 2 -23.86 34.87 -2.65
N ASP A 3 -25.10 34.53 -3.01
CA ASP A 3 -26.13 34.04 -2.10
C ASP A 3 -25.68 32.68 -1.51
N PRO A 4 -25.50 32.57 -0.18
CA PRO A 4 -24.95 31.37 0.46
C PRO A 4 -25.94 30.18 0.52
N ALA A 5 -27.19 30.32 0.05
CA ALA A 5 -28.21 29.29 0.18
C ALA A 5 -28.53 28.50 -1.11
N ARG A 6 -27.90 28.81 -2.24
CA ARG A 6 -28.08 28.01 -3.47
C ARG A 6 -27.02 26.92 -3.57
N PRO A 7 -27.40 25.63 -3.64
CA PRO A 7 -26.45 24.58 -3.99
C PRO A 7 -25.84 24.91 -5.36
N ARG A 8 -24.53 25.11 -5.40
CA ARG A 8 -23.77 25.28 -6.64
C ARG A 8 -23.48 23.91 -7.23
N LEU A 9 -23.88 23.68 -8.47
CA LEU A 9 -23.38 22.55 -9.25
C LEU A 9 -21.87 22.75 -9.46
N VAL A 10 -21.08 21.78 -9.00
CA VAL A 10 -19.63 21.76 -9.21
C VAL A 10 -19.36 20.73 -10.30
N PRO A 11 -18.88 21.15 -11.48
CA PRO A 11 -18.39 20.24 -12.51
C PRO A 11 -17.35 19.27 -11.95
N MET A 12 -17.40 18.02 -12.39
CA MET A 12 -16.55 16.94 -11.85
C MET A 12 -15.05 17.18 -12.11
N ASP A 13 -14.73 17.85 -13.20
CA ASP A 13 -13.40 18.30 -13.61
C ASP A 13 -12.82 19.40 -12.71
N GLU A 14 -13.65 20.07 -11.90
CA GLU A 14 -13.18 21.00 -10.85
C GLU A 14 -12.71 20.26 -9.57
N LEU A 15 -12.99 18.97 -9.42
CA LEU A 15 -12.59 18.19 -8.25
C LEU A 15 -11.15 17.69 -8.35
N GLU A 16 -10.45 17.70 -7.22
CA GLU A 16 -9.12 17.08 -7.08
C GLU A 16 -9.21 15.58 -7.43
N GLU A 17 -8.30 15.12 -8.28
CA GLU A 17 -8.19 13.71 -8.61
C GLU A 17 -7.61 12.94 -7.42
N TYR A 18 -8.26 11.84 -7.04
CA TYR A 18 -7.75 10.96 -6.01
C TYR A 18 -6.49 10.25 -6.53
N PRO A 19 -5.36 10.33 -5.80
CA PRO A 19 -4.06 9.95 -6.34
C PRO A 19 -3.79 8.44 -6.29
N ILE A 20 -4.67 7.63 -5.71
CA ILE A 20 -4.50 6.18 -5.57
C ILE A 20 -5.47 5.48 -6.51
N GLY A 21 -4.94 4.54 -7.31
CA GLY A 21 -5.74 3.79 -8.28
C GLY A 21 -6.80 2.89 -7.62
N ARG A 22 -7.89 2.61 -8.35
CA ARG A 22 -9.00 1.77 -7.88
C ARG A 22 -8.58 0.33 -7.55
N ASP A 23 -7.57 -0.17 -8.26
CA ASP A 23 -7.05 -1.53 -8.13
C ASP A 23 -6.01 -1.67 -7.01
N GLU A 24 -5.57 -0.56 -6.40
CA GLU A 24 -4.66 -0.63 -5.26
C GLU A 24 -5.38 -1.16 -4.02
N ARG A 25 -4.80 -2.21 -3.43
CA ARG A 25 -5.34 -2.87 -2.24
C ARG A 25 -4.29 -3.08 -1.18
N LEU A 26 -4.72 -3.03 0.08
CA LEU A 26 -3.91 -3.41 1.24
C LEU A 26 -4.36 -4.76 1.80
N ASP A 27 -4.64 -5.75 0.93
CA ASP A 27 -5.25 -7.04 1.32
C ASP A 27 -4.43 -7.85 2.34
N ALA A 28 -3.11 -7.65 2.37
CA ALA A 28 -2.22 -8.28 3.34
C ALA A 28 -2.05 -7.48 4.66
N HIS A 29 -2.69 -6.31 4.80
CA HIS A 29 -2.68 -5.54 6.05
C HIS A 29 -3.79 -6.00 6.99
N SER A 30 -3.43 -6.74 8.02
CA SER A 30 -4.30 -7.01 9.18
C SER A 30 -4.36 -5.84 10.18
N PHE A 31 -3.54 -4.79 9.97
CA PHE A 31 -3.42 -3.67 10.88
C PHE A 31 -3.52 -2.34 10.13
N VAL A 32 -4.42 -1.47 10.59
CA VAL A 32 -4.49 -0.07 10.15
C VAL A 32 -3.61 0.77 11.05
N LYS A 33 -2.64 1.50 10.48
CA LYS A 33 -1.77 2.40 11.26
C LYS A 33 -2.59 3.57 11.79
N TRP A 34 -2.91 3.54 13.08
CA TRP A 34 -3.65 4.61 13.74
C TRP A 34 -2.73 5.68 14.36
N TRP A 35 -2.91 6.94 13.95
CA TRP A 35 -2.12 8.06 14.47
C TRP A 35 -2.76 8.64 15.72
N HIS A 36 -2.73 7.86 16.80
CA HIS A 36 -3.39 8.18 18.07
C HIS A 36 -3.03 9.58 18.58
N HIS A 37 -1.78 10.01 18.51
CA HIS A 37 -1.39 11.36 18.95
C HIS A 37 -2.09 12.48 18.16
N ARG A 38 -2.20 12.34 16.84
CA ARG A 38 -2.93 13.28 15.97
C ARG A 38 -4.42 13.29 16.27
N TRP A 39 -5.00 12.12 16.56
CA TRP A 39 -6.40 12.00 16.94
C TRP A 39 -6.68 12.68 18.29
N LEU A 40 -5.95 12.28 19.33
CA LEU A 40 -6.13 12.77 20.71
C LEU A 40 -5.84 14.27 20.85
N SER A 41 -4.96 14.82 20.02
CA SER A 41 -4.70 16.27 20.00
C SER A 41 -5.71 17.08 19.17
N SER A 42 -6.57 16.45 18.37
CA SER A 42 -7.48 17.14 17.46
C SER A 42 -8.62 17.87 18.19
N ARG A 43 -9.18 18.91 17.56
CA ARG A 43 -10.40 19.57 18.06
C ARG A 43 -11.61 18.63 18.06
N THR A 44 -11.71 17.72 17.09
CA THR A 44 -12.76 16.70 17.03
C THR A 44 -12.77 15.86 18.30
N PHE A 45 -11.60 15.35 18.73
CA PHE A 45 -11.52 14.56 19.96
C PHE A 45 -11.89 15.35 21.22
N ARG A 46 -11.56 16.65 21.27
CA ARG A 46 -11.86 17.50 22.44
C ARG A 46 -13.31 17.95 22.52
N LEU A 47 -13.99 18.13 21.38
CA LEU A 47 -15.27 18.86 21.31
C LEU A 47 -16.44 18.01 20.78
N ALA A 48 -16.18 16.92 20.07
CA ALA A 48 -17.24 16.04 19.57
C ALA A 48 -17.74 15.09 20.69
N SER A 49 -19.01 14.72 20.62
CA SER A 49 -19.57 13.67 21.48
C SER A 49 -18.87 12.32 21.23
N TRP A 50 -18.89 11.43 22.22
CA TRP A 50 -18.35 10.08 22.08
C TRP A 50 -19.00 9.29 20.93
N GLU A 51 -20.31 9.49 20.70
CA GLU A 51 -21.01 8.90 19.57
C GLU A 51 -20.38 9.36 18.23
N THR A 52 -20.19 10.66 18.05
CA THR A 52 -19.59 11.20 16.83
C THR A 52 -18.13 10.77 16.68
N GLN A 53 -17.37 10.69 17.78
CA GLN A 53 -16.01 10.17 17.77
C GLN A 53 -15.98 8.70 17.31
N GLY A 54 -16.91 7.87 17.80
CA GLY A 54 -17.07 6.49 17.37
C GLY A 54 -17.39 6.38 15.89
N MET A 55 -18.34 7.19 15.39
CA MET A 55 -18.68 7.26 13.97
C MET A 55 -17.50 7.72 13.11
N ALA A 56 -16.79 8.78 13.51
CA ALA A 56 -15.62 9.28 12.80
C ALA A 56 -14.52 8.21 12.71
N ARG A 57 -14.29 7.49 13.81
CA ARG A 57 -13.34 6.38 13.84
C ARG A 57 -13.77 5.24 12.91
N ALA A 58 -15.04 4.86 12.96
CA ALA A 58 -15.58 3.83 12.08
C ALA A 58 -15.41 4.18 10.60
N LEU A 59 -15.68 5.43 10.20
CA LEU A 59 -15.47 5.90 8.82
C LEU A 59 -14.01 5.79 8.38
N PHE A 60 -13.06 6.14 9.25
CA PHE A 60 -11.63 6.00 8.95
C PHE A 60 -11.27 4.53 8.72
N ASP A 61 -11.76 3.62 9.56
CA ASP A 61 -11.48 2.19 9.43
C ASP A 61 -12.18 1.59 8.18
N MET A 62 -13.45 1.93 7.93
CA MET A 62 -14.21 1.45 6.76
C MET A 62 -13.63 1.94 5.44
N SER A 63 -13.11 3.17 5.38
CA SER A 63 -12.48 3.68 4.17
C SER A 63 -11.28 2.85 3.71
N GLN A 64 -10.65 2.08 4.61
CA GLN A 64 -9.52 1.19 4.29
C GLN A 64 -9.95 -0.05 3.48
N THR A 65 -11.24 -0.38 3.47
CA THR A 65 -11.78 -1.54 2.73
C THR A 65 -12.45 -1.14 1.41
N GLU A 66 -12.62 0.16 1.19
CA GLU A 66 -13.25 0.71 -0.01
C GLU A 66 -12.35 0.64 -1.25
N SER A 67 -12.95 0.93 -2.41
CA SER A 67 -12.27 1.01 -3.70
C SER A 67 -12.65 2.31 -4.41
N PRO A 68 -11.71 3.24 -4.64
CA PRO A 68 -10.30 3.23 -4.23
C PRO A 68 -10.10 3.23 -2.70
N ILE A 69 -9.03 2.59 -2.25
CA ILE A 69 -8.71 2.52 -0.82
C ILE A 69 -8.51 3.91 -0.21
N GLY A 70 -9.02 4.14 1.00
CA GLY A 70 -8.92 5.41 1.71
C GLY A 70 -10.01 6.43 1.34
N THR A 71 -11.04 6.00 0.61
CA THR A 71 -12.18 6.82 0.24
C THR A 71 -13.48 6.30 0.85
N LEU A 72 -14.55 7.07 0.78
CA LEU A 72 -15.92 6.65 1.09
C LEU A 72 -16.85 6.99 -0.08
N PRO A 73 -18.00 6.34 -0.22
CA PRO A 73 -19.04 6.80 -1.14
C PRO A 73 -19.51 8.22 -0.76
N ASP A 74 -19.87 9.02 -1.76
CA ASP A 74 -20.59 10.29 -1.55
C ASP A 74 -22.12 10.13 -1.73
N ASP A 75 -22.62 8.93 -1.43
CA ASP A 75 -24.04 8.61 -1.43
C ASP A 75 -24.58 8.51 -0.01
N ASP A 76 -25.67 9.22 0.29
CA ASP A 76 -26.21 9.29 1.66
C ASP A 76 -26.89 7.98 2.10
N ASP A 77 -27.39 7.16 1.18
CA ASP A 77 -28.00 5.88 1.49
C ASP A 77 -26.92 4.84 1.85
N GLU A 78 -25.82 4.78 1.11
CA GLU A 78 -24.64 3.97 1.45
C GLU A 78 -24.04 4.39 2.80
N LEU A 79 -23.85 5.70 3.02
CA LEU A 79 -23.30 6.21 4.27
C LEU A 79 -24.20 5.92 5.49
N ALA A 80 -25.52 5.93 5.31
CA ALA A 80 -26.48 5.55 6.34
C ALA A 80 -26.32 4.08 6.75
N VAL A 81 -26.16 3.19 5.77
CA VAL A 81 -25.89 1.76 6.00
C VAL A 81 -24.55 1.57 6.70
N MET A 82 -23.48 2.22 6.24
CA MET A 82 -22.14 2.14 6.84
C MET A 82 -22.17 2.55 8.32
N LEU A 83 -22.81 3.68 8.64
CA LEU A 83 -22.89 4.20 10.00
C LEU A 83 -24.00 3.58 10.86
N ARG A 84 -24.86 2.75 10.27
CA ARG A 84 -26.02 2.12 10.93
C ARG A 84 -26.97 3.15 11.55
N VAL A 85 -27.23 4.21 10.80
CA VAL A 85 -28.16 5.28 11.20
C VAL A 85 -29.26 5.44 10.15
N GLU A 86 -30.35 6.10 10.53
CA GLU A 86 -31.37 6.48 9.56
C GLU A 86 -30.81 7.46 8.52
N ARG A 87 -31.16 7.27 7.25
CA ARG A 87 -30.77 8.14 6.13
C ARG A 87 -30.93 9.63 6.43
N ARG A 88 -32.05 10.04 7.03
CA ARG A 88 -32.32 11.46 7.37
C ARG A 88 -31.24 12.07 8.28
N ARG A 89 -30.57 11.26 9.10
CA ARG A 89 -29.53 11.68 10.04
C ARG A 89 -28.24 12.06 9.34
N ILE A 90 -27.97 11.53 8.14
CA ILE A 90 -26.72 11.82 7.40
C ILE A 90 -26.58 13.30 7.09
N GLY A 91 -27.67 13.96 6.67
CA GLY A 91 -27.64 15.40 6.42
C GLY A 91 -27.26 16.23 7.66
N GLU A 92 -27.72 15.82 8.84
CA GLU A 92 -27.34 16.46 10.11
C GLU A 92 -25.87 16.22 10.45
N LEU A 93 -25.40 14.97 10.30
CA LEU A 93 -24.02 14.57 10.57
C LEU A 93 -23.01 15.27 9.64
N ARG A 94 -23.37 15.51 8.36
CA ARG A 94 -22.55 16.24 7.40
C ARG A 94 -22.45 17.74 7.73
N ARG A 95 -23.51 18.33 8.27
CA ARG A 95 -23.55 19.78 8.62
C ARG A 95 -22.96 20.09 9.99
N ALA A 96 -22.86 19.11 10.88
CA ALA A 96 -22.31 19.30 12.21
C ALA A 96 -20.83 19.74 12.15
N GLU A 97 -20.50 20.86 12.79
CA GLU A 97 -19.12 21.40 12.83
C GLU A 97 -18.10 20.38 13.36
N PHE A 98 -18.51 19.62 14.39
CA PHE A 98 -17.77 18.50 14.96
C PHE A 98 -18.43 17.17 14.65
N GLY A 99 -18.94 17.01 13.42
CA GLY A 99 -19.54 15.79 12.88
C GLY A 99 -18.51 14.72 12.45
N PRO A 100 -18.96 13.48 12.17
CA PRO A 100 -18.06 12.41 11.75
C PRO A 100 -17.48 12.63 10.34
N PHE A 101 -18.17 13.42 9.52
CA PHE A 101 -17.73 13.80 8.17
C PHE A 101 -16.79 15.01 8.16
N ARG A 102 -16.39 15.54 9.31
CA ARG A 102 -15.48 16.69 9.38
C ARG A 102 -14.13 16.36 8.73
N GLY A 103 -13.76 17.14 7.72
CA GLY A 103 -12.49 16.99 6.99
C GLY A 103 -12.57 16.05 5.78
N TRP A 104 -13.69 15.36 5.60
CA TRP A 104 -13.99 14.65 4.36
C TRP A 104 -14.37 15.64 3.28
N ARG A 105 -13.79 15.48 2.09
CA ARG A 105 -14.04 16.34 0.92
C ARG A 105 -14.23 15.50 -0.32
N ARG A 106 -15.02 16.02 -1.27
CA ARG A 106 -15.21 15.38 -2.57
C ARG A 106 -13.91 15.34 -3.35
N CYS A 107 -13.68 14.23 -4.03
CA CYS A 107 -12.60 13.99 -4.96
C CYS A 107 -13.14 13.21 -6.16
N ARG A 108 -12.46 13.32 -7.29
CA ARG A 108 -12.73 12.53 -8.49
C ARG A 108 -11.95 11.21 -8.41
N CYS A 109 -12.58 10.11 -8.78
CA CYS A 109 -12.03 8.76 -8.79
C CYS A 109 -12.39 8.11 -10.12
N GLY A 110 -11.67 8.47 -11.19
CA GLY A 110 -12.10 8.11 -12.54
C GLY A 110 -13.38 8.85 -12.93
N ASP A 111 -14.45 8.10 -13.14
CA ASP A 111 -15.80 8.55 -13.50
C ASP A 111 -16.76 8.71 -12.29
N GLU A 112 -16.29 8.44 -11.08
CA GLU A 112 -17.08 8.56 -9.84
C GLU A 112 -16.59 9.71 -8.94
N VAL A 113 -17.52 10.32 -8.20
CA VAL A 113 -17.21 11.25 -7.10
C VAL A 113 -17.24 10.49 -5.79
N ARG A 114 -16.16 10.60 -5.01
CA ARG A 114 -16.03 9.95 -3.70
C ARG A 114 -15.57 10.94 -2.65
N LEU A 115 -15.68 10.57 -1.39
CA LEU A 115 -15.16 11.36 -0.27
C LEU A 115 -13.77 10.89 0.11
N MET A 116 -12.82 11.81 0.21
CA MET A 116 -11.49 11.56 0.75
C MET A 116 -11.23 12.40 1.99
N HIS A 117 -10.41 11.88 2.89
CA HIS A 117 -9.93 12.60 4.06
C HIS A 117 -8.39 12.72 3.98
N PRO A 118 -7.80 13.92 4.12
CA PRO A 118 -6.36 14.10 3.93
C PRO A 118 -5.51 13.24 4.87
N VAL A 119 -5.97 13.03 6.11
CA VAL A 119 -5.29 12.17 7.09
C VAL A 119 -5.37 10.69 6.71
N VAL A 120 -6.50 10.25 6.14
CA VAL A 120 -6.66 8.86 5.68
C VAL A 120 -5.77 8.63 4.47
N LEU A 121 -5.78 9.56 3.51
CA LEU A 121 -4.91 9.50 2.33
C LEU A 121 -3.43 9.42 2.73
N GLU A 122 -3.00 10.21 3.71
CA GLU A 122 -1.62 10.17 4.23
C GLU A 122 -1.29 8.81 4.86
N GLN A 123 -2.23 8.23 5.63
CA GLN A 123 -2.06 6.89 6.22
C GLN A 123 -1.98 5.80 5.16
N VAL A 124 -2.81 5.87 4.12
CA VAL A 124 -2.84 4.89 3.03
C VAL A 124 -1.56 4.96 2.20
N ARG A 125 -1.10 6.15 1.82
CA ARG A 125 0.20 6.34 1.13
C ARG A 125 1.35 5.75 1.93
N ASP A 126 1.42 6.08 3.22
CA ASP A 126 2.43 5.57 4.14
C ASP A 126 2.35 4.04 4.34
N ALA A 127 1.19 3.42 4.11
CA ALA A 127 1.06 1.96 4.11
C ALA A 127 1.54 1.34 2.79
N LEU A 128 1.19 1.94 1.65
CA LEU A 128 1.63 1.53 0.31
C LEU A 128 3.15 1.64 0.16
N ASP A 129 3.74 2.77 0.54
CA ASP A 129 5.19 3.00 0.50
C ASP A 129 5.95 1.94 1.32
N ARG A 130 5.41 1.57 2.48
CA ARG A 130 6.00 0.50 3.30
C ARG A 130 5.77 -0.90 2.74
N ARG A 131 4.68 -1.14 1.99
CA ARG A 131 4.48 -2.42 1.29
C ARG A 131 5.57 -2.58 0.23
N GLU A 132 5.74 -1.57 -0.62
CA GLU A 132 6.75 -1.53 -1.67
C GLU A 132 8.17 -1.67 -1.12
N ALA A 133 8.53 -0.90 -0.08
CA ALA A 133 9.85 -1.00 0.55
C ALA A 133 10.13 -2.40 1.14
N ARG A 134 9.11 -3.06 1.70
CA ARG A 134 9.23 -4.44 2.19
C ARG A 134 9.39 -5.43 1.07
N GLU A 135 8.67 -5.27 -0.04
CA GLU A 135 8.80 -6.13 -1.22
C GLU A 135 10.21 -6.03 -1.81
N MET A 136 10.71 -4.82 -2.06
CA MET A 136 12.09 -4.59 -2.53
C MET A 136 13.14 -5.20 -1.58
N SER A 137 12.98 -5.00 -0.27
CA SER A 137 13.89 -5.56 0.73
C SER A 137 13.85 -7.09 0.77
N ARG A 138 12.66 -7.70 0.65
CA ARG A 138 12.49 -9.16 0.58
C ARG A 138 13.13 -9.73 -0.67
N GLU A 139 12.97 -9.10 -1.82
CA GLU A 139 13.59 -9.50 -3.08
C GLU A 139 15.11 -9.43 -2.97
N ALA A 140 15.67 -8.31 -2.50
CA ALA A 140 17.10 -8.16 -2.29
C ALA A 140 17.65 -9.22 -1.31
N ALA A 141 16.94 -9.51 -0.22
CA ALA A 141 17.32 -10.56 0.72
C ALA A 141 17.25 -11.96 0.08
N ALA A 142 16.26 -12.23 -0.76
CA ALA A 142 16.14 -13.49 -1.49
C ALA A 142 17.30 -13.68 -2.47
N VAL A 143 17.68 -12.64 -3.22
CA VAL A 143 18.84 -12.63 -4.12
C VAL A 143 20.13 -12.90 -3.34
N ARG A 144 20.37 -12.14 -2.26
CA ARG A 144 21.57 -12.31 -1.42
C ARG A 144 21.70 -13.73 -0.89
N LYS A 145 20.64 -14.26 -0.27
CA LYS A 145 20.64 -15.61 0.30
C LYS A 145 20.78 -16.69 -0.78
N ARG A 146 20.31 -16.43 -2.00
CA ARG A 146 20.45 -17.34 -3.15
C ARG A 146 21.90 -17.37 -3.66
N ARG A 147 22.54 -16.21 -3.80
CA ARG A 147 23.96 -16.08 -4.17
C ARG A 147 24.89 -16.68 -3.12
N GLU A 148 24.58 -16.50 -1.83
CA GLU A 148 25.28 -17.15 -0.72
C GLU A 148 25.25 -18.68 -0.83
N ARG A 149 24.06 -19.27 -1.05
CA ARG A 149 23.93 -20.72 -1.29
C ARG A 149 24.69 -21.20 -2.52
N LEU A 150 24.77 -20.38 -3.58
CA LEU A 150 25.56 -20.68 -4.76
C LEU A 150 27.06 -20.72 -4.42
N ARG A 151 27.57 -19.73 -3.68
CA ARG A 151 28.96 -19.72 -3.20
C ARG A 151 29.27 -20.97 -2.39
N ASP A 152 28.42 -21.30 -1.42
CA ASP A 152 28.58 -22.52 -0.61
C ASP A 152 28.58 -23.79 -1.46
N GLY A 153 27.71 -23.85 -2.46
CA GLY A 153 27.61 -24.97 -3.39
C GLY A 153 28.86 -25.13 -4.26
N LEU A 154 29.40 -24.03 -4.78
CA LEU A 154 30.61 -24.01 -5.60
C LEU A 154 31.87 -24.28 -4.76
N GLY A 155 31.93 -23.79 -3.53
CA GLY A 155 33.01 -24.12 -2.59
C GLY A 155 33.08 -25.61 -2.28
N LYS A 156 31.91 -26.26 -2.10
CA LYS A 156 31.84 -27.73 -1.95
C LYS A 156 32.30 -28.50 -3.20
N LEU A 157 32.29 -27.86 -4.37
CA LEU A 157 32.83 -28.42 -5.62
C LEU A 157 34.32 -28.13 -5.83
N GLY A 158 34.98 -27.46 -4.87
CA GLY A 158 36.43 -27.23 -4.87
C GLY A 158 36.89 -25.91 -5.51
N LEU A 159 35.99 -24.93 -5.72
CA LEU A 159 36.43 -23.59 -6.13
C LEU A 159 37.13 -22.87 -4.97
N SER A 160 38.21 -22.15 -5.27
CA SER A 160 38.96 -21.39 -4.27
C SER A 160 38.22 -20.14 -3.81
N ASP A 161 38.48 -19.71 -2.57
CA ASP A 161 37.86 -18.51 -1.98
C ASP A 161 38.15 -17.23 -2.79
N ALA A 162 39.31 -17.17 -3.45
CA ALA A 162 39.67 -16.06 -4.34
C ALA A 162 38.69 -15.93 -5.53
N ILE A 163 38.22 -17.06 -6.07
CA ILE A 163 37.25 -17.09 -7.17
C ILE A 163 35.83 -16.84 -6.63
N LEU A 164 35.48 -17.42 -5.48
CA LEU A 164 34.16 -17.25 -4.85
C LEU A 164 33.90 -15.82 -4.36
N GLY A 165 34.96 -15.06 -4.08
CA GLY A 165 34.90 -13.64 -3.73
C GLY A 165 34.54 -12.71 -4.89
N SER A 166 34.52 -13.20 -6.14
CA SER A 166 34.12 -12.40 -7.30
C SER A 166 32.59 -12.29 -7.40
N ASP A 167 32.03 -11.16 -6.96
CA ASP A 167 30.60 -10.88 -7.03
C ASP A 167 30.06 -10.94 -8.47
N LEU A 168 30.83 -10.43 -9.43
CA LEU A 168 30.46 -10.45 -10.84
C LEU A 168 30.32 -11.88 -11.39
N LEU A 169 31.22 -12.79 -11.00
CA LEU A 169 31.14 -14.19 -11.42
C LEU A 169 29.90 -14.87 -10.82
N ILE A 170 29.67 -14.68 -9.52
CA ILE A 170 28.53 -15.26 -8.82
C ILE A 170 27.21 -14.73 -9.37
N GLU A 171 27.14 -13.45 -9.72
CA GLU A 171 25.99 -12.84 -10.39
C GLU A 171 25.71 -13.49 -11.74
N ARG A 172 26.70 -13.57 -12.63
CA ARG A 172 26.55 -14.20 -13.96
C ARG A 172 26.13 -15.67 -13.87
N MET A 173 26.71 -16.42 -12.93
CA MET A 173 26.34 -17.82 -12.71
C MET A 173 24.93 -17.96 -12.12
N ASP A 174 24.52 -17.09 -11.20
CA ASP A 174 23.17 -17.09 -10.64
C ASP A 174 22.11 -16.73 -11.69
N GLU A 175 22.38 -15.76 -12.56
CA GLU A 175 21.54 -15.40 -13.70
C GLU A 175 21.39 -16.55 -14.69
N TRP A 176 22.50 -17.18 -15.08
CA TRP A 176 22.45 -18.35 -15.94
C TRP A 176 21.63 -19.47 -15.29
N MET A 177 21.80 -19.72 -14.00
CA MET A 177 21.03 -20.72 -13.27
C MET A 177 19.54 -20.38 -13.17
N LEU A 178 19.17 -19.10 -13.04
CA LEU A 178 17.76 -18.69 -13.08
C LEU A 178 17.12 -19.00 -14.43
N ALA A 179 17.85 -18.79 -15.52
CA ALA A 179 17.34 -19.02 -16.87
C ALA A 179 17.31 -20.51 -17.27
N ASN A 180 18.26 -21.32 -16.78
CA ASN A 180 18.51 -22.66 -17.33
C ASN A 180 18.20 -23.82 -16.39
N VAL A 181 18.15 -23.60 -15.07
CA VAL A 181 17.90 -24.67 -14.09
C VAL A 181 16.44 -24.64 -13.64
N ARG A 182 15.70 -25.67 -14.03
CA ARG A 182 14.32 -25.89 -13.56
C ARG A 182 14.35 -26.76 -12.29
N GLY A 183 13.62 -26.35 -11.25
CA GLY A 183 13.48 -27.12 -10.02
C GLY A 183 14.56 -26.83 -8.98
N ARG A 184 14.96 -27.86 -8.21
CA ARG A 184 15.86 -27.71 -7.07
C ARG A 184 17.29 -27.42 -7.53
N ARG A 185 17.93 -26.46 -6.88
CA ARG A 185 19.36 -26.18 -7.04
C ARG A 185 20.17 -27.04 -6.08
N ASP A 186 21.00 -27.90 -6.64
CA ASP A 186 21.87 -28.85 -5.95
C ASP A 186 23.26 -28.91 -6.61
N GLY A 187 24.10 -29.84 -6.15
CA GLY A 187 25.46 -30.01 -6.66
C GLY A 187 25.56 -30.25 -8.16
N GLN A 188 24.58 -30.94 -8.78
CA GLN A 188 24.58 -31.16 -10.23
C GLN A 188 24.33 -29.85 -10.96
N SER A 189 23.36 -29.07 -10.49
CA SER A 189 23.06 -27.76 -11.09
C SER A 189 24.21 -26.75 -10.93
N TYR A 190 24.93 -26.79 -9.80
CA TYR A 190 26.12 -25.96 -9.58
C TYR A 190 27.29 -26.40 -10.47
N GLY A 191 27.49 -27.71 -10.65
CA GLY A 191 28.47 -28.23 -11.60
C GLY A 191 28.18 -27.83 -13.05
N ALA A 192 26.90 -27.84 -13.46
CA ALA A 192 26.49 -27.37 -14.78
C ALA A 192 26.77 -25.87 -14.98
N ALA A 193 26.50 -25.05 -13.97
CA ALA A 193 26.84 -23.62 -13.99
C ALA A 193 28.35 -23.40 -14.12
N LEU A 194 29.16 -24.21 -13.43
CA LEU A 194 30.62 -24.15 -13.49
C LEU A 194 31.15 -24.49 -14.90
N LEU A 195 30.61 -25.55 -15.51
CA LEU A 195 30.97 -25.94 -16.88
C LEU A 195 30.58 -24.86 -17.90
N HIS A 196 29.45 -24.19 -17.70
CA HIS A 196 29.04 -23.06 -18.52
C HIS A 196 29.99 -21.87 -18.33
N ALA A 197 30.32 -21.50 -17.09
CA ALA A 197 31.26 -20.42 -16.79
C ALA A 197 32.63 -20.61 -17.45
N ARG A 198 33.15 -21.84 -17.50
CA ARG A 198 34.40 -22.17 -18.24
C ARG A 198 34.25 -22.02 -19.75
N ARG A 199 33.12 -22.41 -20.32
CA ARG A 199 32.83 -22.30 -21.76
C ARG A 199 32.79 -20.83 -22.20
N GLU A 200 32.17 -19.99 -21.39
CA GLU A 200 32.05 -18.54 -21.62
C GLU A 200 33.29 -17.75 -21.15
N ARG A 201 34.34 -18.43 -20.67
CA ARG A 201 35.60 -17.83 -20.19
C ARG A 201 35.40 -16.80 -19.07
N TRP A 202 34.49 -17.07 -18.15
CA TRP A 202 34.34 -16.30 -16.90
C TRP A 202 35.37 -16.73 -15.84
N LEU A 203 35.99 -17.89 -16.05
CA LEU A 203 36.99 -18.57 -15.22
C LEU A 203 38.21 -18.94 -16.05
#